data_AF-A0A7U9SI33-F1
#
_entry.id   AF-A0A7U9SI33-F1
#
_cell.length_a   1.000
_cell.length_b   1.000
_cell.length_c   1.000
_cell.angle_alpha   90.00
_cell.angle_beta   90.00
_cell.angle_gamma   90.00
#
_symmetry.space_group_name_H-M   'P 1'
#
loop_
_entity.id
_entity.type
_entity.pdbx_description
1 polymer ?
#
loop_
_entity_poly.entity_id
_entity_poly.type
_entity_poly.pdbx_seq_one_letter_code
_entity_poly.pdbx_strand_id
1 'polypeptide(L)' 'MADLSVLDLQNLRHLIGGYTTCHCKLQDYASQAQDPEVKKLFQDAANSAMKNKQDLMKFL' A
#
# COMPACT_ATOMS: atom_id res chain seq x y z
N MET A 1 -15.26 -20.05 -2.40
CA MET A 1 -14.74 -19.17 -1.33
C MET A 1 -13.49 -19.86 -0.83
N ALA A 2 -12.31 -19.26 -1.00
CA ALA A 2 -11.11 -19.89 -0.46
C ALA A 2 -11.25 -19.94 1.06
N ASP A 3 -11.17 -21.14 1.65
CA ASP A 3 -10.97 -21.32 3.09
C ASP A 3 -9.57 -20.78 3.43
N LEU A 4 -9.48 -19.46 3.57
CA LEU A 4 -8.28 -18.79 4.04
C LEU A 4 -7.99 -19.30 5.45
N SER A 5 -6.81 -19.88 5.64
CA SER A 5 -6.39 -20.29 6.97
C SER A 5 -6.19 -19.07 7.87
N VAL A 6 -6.17 -19.28 9.18
CA VAL A 6 -5.87 -18.19 10.15
C VAL A 6 -4.53 -17.51 9.82
N LEU A 7 -3.55 -18.28 9.34
CA LEU A 7 -2.25 -17.75 8.92
C LEU A 7 -2.39 -16.90 7.66
N ASP A 8 -3.18 -17.32 6.67
CA ASP A 8 -3.42 -16.52 5.46
C ASP A 8 -4.14 -15.21 5.79
N LEU A 9 -5.14 -15.24 6.67
CA LEU A 9 -5.82 -14.02 7.15
C LEU A 9 -4.86 -13.08 7.88
N GLN A 10 -3.95 -13.61 8.70
CA GLN A 10 -2.94 -12.82 9.38
C GLN A 10 -1.97 -12.18 8.38
N ASN A 11 -1.49 -12.94 7.40
CA ASN A 11 -0.62 -12.45 6.34
C ASN A 11 -1.32 -11.37 5.51
N LEU A 12 -2.58 -11.58 5.14
CA LEU A 12 -3.37 -10.62 4.37
C LEU A 12 -3.54 -9.30 5.14
N ARG A 13 -3.90 -9.36 6.43
CA ARG A 13 -4.03 -8.18 7.29
C ARG A 13 -2.69 -7.47 7.47
N HIS A 14 -1.60 -8.21 7.64
CA HIS A 14 -0.26 -7.64 7.74
C HIS A 14 0.13 -6.89 6.46
N LEU A 15 -0.09 -7.49 5.29
CA LEU A 15 0.17 -6.86 4.00
C LEU A 15 -0.69 -5.60 3.81
N ILE A 16 -1.99 -5.65 4.12
CA ILE A 16 -2.90 -4.49 4.06
C ILE A 16 -2.42 -3.34 4.96
N GLY A 17 -1.99 -3.66 6.18
CA GLY A 17 -1.40 -2.68 7.11
C GLY A 17 -0.08 -2.12 6.58
N GLY A 18 0.77 -2.97 6.00
CA GLY A 18 2.03 -2.61 5.36
C GLY A 18 1.82 -1.61 4.21
N TYR A 19 0.86 -1.84 3.33
CA TYR A 19 0.52 -0.92 2.23
C TYR A 19 -0.01 0.43 2.72
N THR A 20 -0.75 0.45 3.84
CA THR A 20 -1.19 1.71 4.46
C THR A 20 0.00 2.53 4.95
N THR A 21 0.93 1.87 5.64
CA THR A 21 2.16 2.51 6.13
C THR A 21 3.03 3.00 4.97
N CYS A 22 3.16 2.19 3.92
CA CYS A 22 3.92 2.53 2.72
C CYS A 22 3.32 3.76 2.02
N HIS A 23 2.00 3.81 1.87
CA HIS A 23 1.29 4.97 1.32
C HIS A 23 1.60 6.27 2.09
N CYS A 24 1.49 6.26 3.43
CA CYS A 24 1.81 7.43 4.26
C CYS A 24 3.25 7.90 4.06
N LYS A 25 4.22 6.97 4.09
CA LYS A 25 5.65 7.31 3.89
C LYS A 25 5.92 7.87 2.51
N LEU A 26 5.37 7.25 1.46
CA LEU A 26 5.56 7.70 0.08
C LEU A 26 4.92 9.07 -0.15
N GLN A 27 3.78 9.35 0.47
CA GLN A 27 3.15 10.67 0.40
C GLN A 27 4.00 11.73 1.11
N ASP A 28 4.56 11.40 2.27
CA ASP A 28 5.50 12.26 2.99
C ASP A 28 6.77 12.53 2.16
N TYR A 29 7.33 11.49 1.53
CA TYR A 29 8.48 11.62 0.64
C TYR A 29 8.16 12.48 -0.60
N ALA A 30 6.96 12.34 -1.18
CA ALA A 30 6.50 13.19 -2.27
C ALA A 30 6.36 14.66 -1.83
N SER A 31 5.93 14.91 -0.59
CA SER A 31 5.84 16.27 -0.03
C SER A 31 7.21 16.91 0.21
N GLN A 32 8.21 16.12 0.59
CA GLN A 32 9.58 16.60 0.83
C GLN A 32 10.44 16.65 -0.45
N ALA A 33 10.05 15.93 -1.50
CA ALA A 33 10.76 15.92 -2.77
C ALA A 33 10.67 17.28 -3.48
N GLN A 34 11.82 17.84 -3.85
CA GLN A 34 11.93 19.09 -4.61
C GLN A 34 11.93 18.85 -6.12
N ASP A 35 12.46 17.70 -6.54
CA ASP A 35 12.46 17.32 -7.95
C ASP A 35 11.06 16.86 -8.39
N PRO A 36 10.51 17.42 -9.49
CA PRO A 36 9.16 17.11 -9.94
C PRO A 36 8.98 15.67 -10.43
N GLU A 37 10.01 15.04 -11.00
CA GLU A 37 9.94 13.63 -11.43
C GLU A 37 9.95 12.70 -10.22
N VAL A 38 10.81 12.97 -9.24
CA VAL A 38 10.87 12.22 -7.98
C VAL A 38 9.57 12.36 -7.19
N LYS A 39 9.01 13.58 -7.13
CA LYS A 39 7.72 13.82 -6.48
C LYS A 39 6.60 13.01 -7.14
N LYS A 40 6.55 13.02 -8.47
CA LYS A 40 5.57 12.23 -9.23
C LYS A 40 5.75 10.73 -9.00
N LEU A 41 6.98 10.24 -9.02
CA LEU A 41 7.31 8.84 -8.73
C LEU A 41 6.79 8.40 -7.36
N PHE A 42 7.02 9.20 -6.32
CA PHE A 42 6.49 8.90 -4.98
C PHE A 42 4.96 8.97 -4.90
N GLN A 43 4.34 9.93 -5.60
CA GLN A 43 2.89 10.04 -5.67
C GLN A 43 2.26 8.82 -6.37
N ASP A 44 2.83 8.37 -7.49
CA ASP A 44 2.39 7.19 -8.24
C ASP A 44 2.60 5.91 -7.42
N ALA A 45 3.72 5.80 -6.71
CA ALA A 45 3.97 4.69 -5.80
C ALA A 45 2.96 4.67 -4.63
N ALA A 46 2.65 5.83 -4.04
CA ALA A 46 1.65 5.95 -2.98
C ALA A 46 0.26 5.51 -3.47
N ASN A 47 -0.14 5.91 -4.68
CA ASN A 47 -1.40 5.51 -5.31
C ASN A 47 -1.44 3.99 -5.59
N SER A 48 -0.33 3.44 -6.07
CA SER A 48 -0.19 2.01 -6.35
C SER A 48 -0.31 1.17 -5.08
N ALA A 49 0.33 1.61 -3.98
CA ALA A 49 0.19 0.97 -2.67
C ALA A 49 -1.27 0.94 -2.19
N MET A 50 -2.02 2.02 -2.40
CA MET A 50 -3.44 2.09 -2.02
C MET A 50 -4.33 1.18 -2.87
N LYS A 51 -4.03 1.06 -4.17
CA LYS A 51 -4.68 0.09 -5.07
C LYS A 51 -4.45 -1.34 -4.62
N ASN A 52 -3.20 -1.73 -4.37
CA ASN A 52 -2.85 -3.07 -3.88
C ASN A 52 -3.56 -3.38 -2.56
N LYS A 53 -3.65 -2.40 -1.66
CA LYS A 53 -4.46 -2.53 -0.44
C LYS A 53 -5.93 -2.85 -0.74
N GLN A 54 -6.57 -2.11 -1.64
CA GLN A 54 -7.97 -2.36 -2.00
C GLN A 54 -8.16 -3.74 -2.64
N ASP A 55 -7.25 -4.17 -3.50
CA ASP A 55 -7.31 -5.51 -4.09
C ASP A 55 -7.14 -6.60 -3.04
N LEU A 56 -6.21 -6.43 -2.09
CA LEU A 56 -6.07 -7.37 -0.96
C LEU A 56 -7.31 -7.40 -0.06
N MET A 57 -7.97 -6.27 0.16
CA MET A 57 -9.22 -6.22 0.93
C MET A 57 -10.37 -7.02 0.29
N LYS A 58 -10.33 -7.31 -1.02
CA LYS A 58 -11.33 -8.18 -1.68
C LYS A 58 -11.20 -9.65 -1.30
N PHE A 59 -10.07 -10.05 -0.73
CA PHE A 59 -9.83 -11.41 -0.24
C PHE A 59 -10.19 -11.56 1.25
N LEU A 60 -10.58 -10.49 1.94
CA LEU A 60 -11.14 -10.50 3.29
C LEU A 60 -12.65 -10.68 3.25
#